data_AF-A0AAT9I0A6-F1
#
_entry.id   AF-A0AAT9I0A6-F1
#
_cell.length_a   1.000
_cell.length_b   1.000
_cell.length_c   1.000
_cell.angle_alpha   90.00
_cell.angle_beta   90.00
_cell.angle_gamma   90.00
#
_symmetry.space_group_name_H-M   'P 1'
#
loop_
_entity.id
_entity.type
_entity.pdbx_description
1 polymer ?
#
loop_
_entity_poly.entity_id
_entity_poly.type
_entity_poly.pdbx_seq_one_letter_code
_entity_poly.pdbx_strand_id
1 'polypeptide(L)'
;MPGVEAAWTAGWPTRRVRSVSDGPVSLAVIGDCGADDDQLAARFPAVRAGRWRELTRWPGSYLAVARNGPTLAVLGDLAGQHPVYWRSHGGTVWWATSALALAALDGAPVDPTALAAHLALAQPDVLGQRSLMRCVNRVPGGHLLLADPTGARTVRFEPAAYESVDLPVAAATVRAALGEAVATCLDGRPVSADLAGLDSTTLACLAAQRGPVSAVTFADERLRDDDLPYATRTAAAVPNLAHHAVPGTAHTVYYDGLDDLSTLPLTDAPNAYAVTASIKRAVLDTVAAHHPAPGLHLTGSAGDAVLSAPPPTSPTCCGKGSTAGPGPTRSATPDCGTPPPGQCSGGPAPPPVPVLPAHGGRQPPNCAAPYGSGCRRRPVRCHGRRCWPRPTG
;
A
#
# COMPACT_ATOMS: atom_id res chain seq x y z
N MET A 1 -0.35 -6.61 28.34
CA MET A 1 -0.14 -5.90 27.07
C MET A 1 -1.09 -4.73 27.03
N PRO A 2 -0.61 -3.49 26.89
CA PRO A 2 -1.49 -2.34 26.70
C PRO A 2 -2.16 -2.38 25.31
N GLY A 3 -3.34 -1.78 25.20
CA GLY A 3 -4.15 -1.68 23.97
C GLY A 3 -3.84 -0.42 23.16
N VAL A 4 -4.83 0.12 22.45
CA VAL A 4 -4.67 1.34 21.63
C VAL A 4 -4.22 2.55 22.45
N GLU A 5 -4.49 2.57 23.76
CA GLU A 5 -4.07 3.62 24.68
C GLU A 5 -2.55 3.76 24.80
N ALA A 6 -1.78 2.73 24.45
CA ALA A 6 -0.33 2.79 24.36
C ALA A 6 0.19 2.85 22.92
N ALA A 7 -0.70 2.95 21.93
CA ALA A 7 -0.33 3.20 20.55
C ALA A 7 -0.26 4.70 20.28
N TRP A 8 0.75 5.12 19.53
CA TRP A 8 0.84 6.49 19.03
C TRP A 8 0.33 6.53 17.59
N THR A 9 -0.50 7.54 17.29
CA THR A 9 -0.89 7.85 15.91
C THR A 9 -0.15 9.10 15.46
N ALA A 10 0.46 9.05 14.28
CA ALA A 10 1.12 10.18 13.66
C ALA A 10 0.33 10.60 12.43
N GLY A 11 -0.05 11.88 12.34
CA GLY A 11 -0.75 12.44 11.17
C GLY A 11 -2.21 12.01 10.99
N TRP A 12 -2.79 11.25 11.93
CA TRP A 12 -4.21 10.87 11.87
C TRP A 12 -5.11 11.92 12.53
N PRO A 13 -6.17 12.39 11.86
CA PRO A 13 -7.20 13.19 12.51
C PRO A 13 -7.84 12.40 13.66
N THR A 14 -8.00 13.01 14.84
CA THR A 14 -8.58 12.36 16.04
C THR A 14 -9.92 11.67 15.74
N ARG A 15 -10.75 12.27 14.88
CA ARG A 15 -12.05 11.69 14.45
C ARG A 15 -11.95 10.32 13.77
N ARG A 16 -10.78 9.98 13.23
CA ARG A 16 -10.52 8.70 12.54
C ARG A 16 -9.87 7.67 13.45
N VAL A 17 -9.72 7.97 14.74
CA VAL A 17 -9.26 7.06 15.77
C VAL A 17 -10.39 6.92 16.77
N ARG A 18 -11.09 5.79 16.75
CA ARG A 18 -12.22 5.54 17.65
C ARG A 18 -11.98 4.28 18.44
N SER A 19 -12.41 4.28 19.69
CA SER A 19 -12.20 3.16 20.59
C SER A 19 -13.35 3.03 21.58
N VAL A 20 -13.80 1.80 21.78
CA VAL A 20 -14.80 1.41 22.78
C VAL A 20 -14.23 0.35 23.70
N SER A 21 -14.68 0.32 24.96
CA SER A 21 -14.18 -0.63 25.96
C SER A 21 -15.29 -1.09 26.91
N ASP A 22 -15.22 -2.34 27.34
CA ASP A 22 -16.08 -2.97 28.35
C ASP A 22 -15.23 -3.95 29.18
N GLY A 23 -14.82 -3.47 30.37
CA GLY A 23 -13.94 -4.21 31.28
C GLY A 23 -12.61 -4.61 30.62
N PRO A 24 -12.29 -5.91 30.50
CA PRO A 24 -11.04 -6.37 29.91
C PRO A 24 -11.04 -6.35 28.37
N VAL A 25 -12.17 -6.04 27.73
CA VAL A 25 -12.31 -6.04 26.28
C VAL A 25 -12.31 -4.63 25.74
N SER A 26 -11.51 -4.38 24.71
CA SER A 26 -11.58 -3.14 23.96
C SER A 26 -11.42 -3.38 22.46
N LEU A 27 -11.98 -2.46 21.68
CA LEU A 27 -11.87 -2.46 20.23
C LEU A 27 -11.64 -1.03 19.77
N ALA A 28 -10.60 -0.85 18.95
CA ALA A 28 -10.30 0.41 18.30
C ALA A 28 -10.20 0.24 16.80
N VAL A 29 -10.59 1.29 16.08
CA VAL A 29 -10.44 1.41 14.62
C VAL A 29 -9.68 2.68 14.29
N ILE A 30 -8.75 2.57 13.35
CA ILE A 30 -7.93 3.70 12.85
C ILE A 30 -8.11 3.78 11.34
N GLY A 31 -8.72 4.86 10.86
CA GLY A 31 -9.02 5.08 9.44
C GLY A 31 -10.45 5.48 9.17
N ASP A 32 -10.88 5.32 7.92
CA ASP A 32 -12.25 5.56 7.48
C ASP A 32 -13.06 4.28 7.69
N CYS A 33 -13.61 4.09 8.88
CA CYS A 33 -14.46 2.95 9.24
C CYS A 33 -15.93 3.36 9.30
N GLY A 34 -16.79 2.64 8.58
CA GLY A 34 -18.23 2.91 8.55
C GLY A 34 -19.03 2.41 9.75
N ALA A 35 -18.39 1.75 10.72
CA ALA A 35 -19.07 1.35 11.97
C ALA A 35 -19.24 2.55 12.90
N ASP A 36 -20.37 2.75 13.56
CA ASP A 36 -20.44 3.66 14.72
C ASP A 36 -19.96 2.97 16.03
N ASP A 37 -19.93 3.72 17.13
CA ASP A 37 -19.41 3.21 18.40
C ASP A 37 -20.29 2.10 19.01
N ASP A 38 -21.61 2.14 18.78
CA ASP A 38 -22.53 1.07 19.21
C ASP A 38 -22.29 -0.22 18.41
N GLN A 39 -22.05 -0.10 17.11
CA GLN A 39 -21.68 -1.21 16.24
C GLN A 39 -20.30 -1.79 16.59
N LEU A 40 -19.34 -0.96 17.03
CA LEU A 40 -18.07 -1.44 17.57
C LEU A 40 -18.28 -2.22 18.88
N ALA A 41 -19.06 -1.67 19.81
CA ALA A 41 -19.34 -2.31 21.10
C ALA A 41 -20.09 -3.64 20.93
N ALA A 42 -20.99 -3.72 19.96
CA ALA A 42 -21.70 -4.95 19.59
C ALA A 42 -20.77 -6.10 19.17
N ARG A 43 -19.50 -5.82 18.82
CA ARG A 43 -18.50 -6.84 18.48
C ARG A 43 -17.66 -7.37 19.64
N PHE A 44 -17.85 -6.91 20.87
CA PHE A 44 -17.14 -7.50 22.02
C PHE A 44 -17.29 -9.02 22.14
N PRO A 45 -18.46 -9.64 21.87
CA PRO A 45 -18.55 -11.11 21.84
C PRO A 45 -17.66 -11.76 20.77
N ALA A 46 -17.46 -11.12 19.62
CA ALA A 46 -16.56 -11.61 18.58
C ALA A 46 -15.09 -11.50 19.01
N VAL A 47 -14.71 -10.40 19.67
CA VAL A 47 -13.36 -10.22 20.25
C VAL A 47 -13.07 -11.30 21.29
N ARG A 48 -14.02 -11.56 22.20
CA ARG A 48 -13.87 -12.61 23.25
C ARG A 48 -13.71 -14.01 22.65
N ALA A 49 -14.43 -14.29 21.58
CA ALA A 49 -14.41 -15.59 20.90
C ALA A 49 -13.32 -15.73 19.82
N GLY A 50 -12.52 -14.69 19.56
CA GLY A 50 -11.52 -14.68 18.51
C GLY A 50 -12.09 -14.77 17.09
N ARG A 51 -13.31 -14.28 16.86
CA ARG A 51 -13.96 -14.24 15.54
C ARG A 51 -13.54 -12.98 14.77
N TRP A 52 -12.25 -12.90 14.49
CA TRP A 52 -11.56 -11.71 13.97
C TRP A 52 -12.11 -11.20 12.63
N ARG A 53 -12.57 -12.12 11.78
CA ARG A 53 -13.19 -11.78 10.50
C ARG A 53 -14.40 -10.85 10.63
N GLU A 54 -15.13 -10.90 11.74
CA GLU A 54 -16.26 -9.99 11.96
C GLU A 54 -15.84 -8.54 12.17
N LEU A 55 -14.58 -8.30 12.54
CA LEU A 55 -14.01 -6.98 12.79
C LEU A 55 -13.51 -6.30 11.51
N THR A 56 -13.61 -6.96 10.36
CA THR A 56 -13.14 -6.46 9.05
C THR A 56 -14.25 -6.39 8.01
N ARG A 57 -15.52 -6.45 8.45
CA ARG A 57 -16.70 -6.46 7.56
C ARG A 57 -17.41 -5.13 7.40
N TRP A 58 -17.02 -4.11 8.16
CA TRP A 58 -17.58 -2.78 7.95
C TRP A 58 -17.03 -2.16 6.68
N PRO A 59 -17.81 -1.34 5.96
CA PRO A 59 -17.33 -0.61 4.81
C PRO A 59 -16.22 0.38 5.21
N GLY A 60 -15.29 0.61 4.28
CA GLY A 60 -14.22 1.60 4.41
C GLY A 60 -12.81 0.99 4.44
N SER A 61 -11.84 1.79 4.89
CA SER A 61 -10.41 1.47 4.92
C SER A 61 -9.85 1.82 6.30
N TYR A 62 -9.62 0.80 7.12
CA TYR A 62 -9.22 0.97 8.51
C TYR A 62 -8.35 -0.20 9.01
N LEU A 63 -7.51 0.11 10.01
CA LEU A 63 -6.87 -0.84 10.91
C LEU A 63 -7.84 -1.14 12.07
N ALA A 64 -7.91 -2.39 12.52
CA ALA A 64 -8.61 -2.77 13.75
C ALA A 64 -7.63 -3.27 14.82
N VAL A 65 -7.78 -2.79 16.05
CA VAL A 65 -6.99 -3.21 17.22
C VAL A 65 -7.94 -3.68 18.30
N ALA A 66 -7.93 -4.98 18.59
CA ALA A 66 -8.79 -5.59 19.58
C ALA A 66 -7.98 -6.12 20.76
N ARG A 67 -8.50 -5.95 21.98
CA ARG A 67 -7.91 -6.47 23.20
C ARG A 67 -8.91 -7.31 23.96
N ASN A 68 -8.44 -8.40 24.54
CA ASN A 68 -9.17 -9.20 25.52
C ASN A 68 -8.20 -9.62 26.64
N GLY A 69 -8.24 -8.90 27.76
CA GLY A 69 -7.33 -9.11 28.89
C GLY A 69 -5.87 -8.90 28.49
N PRO A 70 -5.01 -9.95 28.54
CA PRO A 70 -3.60 -9.84 28.15
C PRO A 70 -3.35 -10.03 26.65
N THR A 71 -4.38 -10.39 25.87
CA THR A 71 -4.27 -10.67 24.44
C THR A 71 -4.59 -9.43 23.62
N LEU A 72 -3.73 -9.12 22.66
CA LEU A 72 -3.85 -8.03 21.67
C LEU A 72 -3.89 -8.64 20.27
N ALA A 73 -4.90 -8.27 19.49
CA ALA A 73 -5.01 -8.57 18.07
C ALA A 73 -4.91 -7.27 17.27
N VAL A 74 -4.01 -7.21 16.29
CA VAL A 74 -3.85 -6.08 15.37
C VAL A 74 -4.12 -6.58 13.95
N LEU A 75 -5.13 -6.02 13.31
CA LEU A 75 -5.63 -6.42 12.01
C LEU A 75 -5.43 -5.27 11.02
N GLY A 76 -4.56 -5.48 10.04
CA GLY A 76 -4.52 -4.66 8.83
C GLY A 76 -5.71 -4.94 7.92
N ASP A 77 -5.86 -4.13 6.87
CA ASP A 77 -6.83 -4.43 5.82
C ASP A 77 -6.32 -5.54 4.88
N LEU A 78 -7.23 -6.09 4.07
CA LEU A 78 -6.93 -7.16 3.13
C LEU A 78 -6.10 -6.71 1.92
N ALA A 79 -6.19 -5.43 1.55
CA ALA A 79 -5.51 -4.83 0.40
C ALA A 79 -4.08 -4.36 0.73
N GLY A 80 -3.68 -4.37 2.00
CA GLY A 80 -2.38 -3.88 2.48
C GLY A 80 -2.25 -2.35 2.51
N GLN A 81 -3.34 -1.58 2.55
CA GLN A 81 -3.26 -0.11 2.68
C GLN A 81 -2.90 0.32 4.11
N HIS A 82 -3.31 -0.47 5.10
CA HIS A 82 -2.95 -0.41 6.51
C HIS A 82 -2.07 -1.62 6.83
N PRO A 83 -0.81 -1.64 6.37
CA PRO A 83 0.09 -2.76 6.64
C PRO A 83 0.36 -2.85 8.15
N VAL A 84 0.61 -4.07 8.63
CA VAL A 84 1.03 -4.29 10.02
C VAL A 84 2.37 -5.00 10.00
N TYR A 85 3.34 -4.40 10.67
CA TYR A 85 4.66 -4.96 10.91
C TYR A 85 4.86 -5.18 12.40
N TRP A 86 5.72 -6.13 12.75
CA TRP A 86 6.05 -6.39 14.14
C TRP A 86 7.45 -6.97 14.31
N ARG A 87 8.01 -6.77 15.51
CA ARG A 87 9.27 -7.39 15.93
C ARG A 87 9.34 -7.53 17.44
N SER A 88 10.13 -8.49 17.90
CA SER A 88 10.54 -8.56 19.30
C SER A 88 11.86 -7.81 19.49
N HIS A 89 11.91 -6.87 20.42
CA HIS A 89 13.11 -6.10 20.77
C HIS A 89 13.12 -5.79 22.27
N GLY A 90 14.23 -6.07 22.95
CA GLY A 90 14.36 -5.85 24.40
C GLY A 90 13.32 -6.61 25.25
N GLY A 91 12.96 -7.84 24.85
CA GLY A 91 11.92 -8.63 25.52
C GLY A 91 10.48 -8.12 25.32
N THR A 92 10.28 -7.08 24.51
CA THR A 92 8.98 -6.47 24.21
C THR A 92 8.61 -6.70 22.75
N VAL A 93 7.32 -6.92 22.49
CA VAL A 93 6.78 -6.96 21.12
C VAL A 93 6.40 -5.54 20.71
N TRP A 94 6.99 -5.06 19.62
CA TRP A 94 6.65 -3.81 18.97
C TRP A 94 5.90 -4.09 17.68
N TRP A 95 4.88 -3.29 17.40
CA TRP A 95 4.18 -3.31 16.13
C TRP A 95 4.00 -1.89 15.62
N ALA A 96 3.91 -1.75 14.30
CA ALA A 96 3.67 -0.47 13.65
C ALA A 96 3.07 -0.68 12.26
N THR A 97 2.51 0.38 11.70
CA THR A 97 2.15 0.43 10.27
C THR A 97 3.33 0.86 9.38
N SER A 98 4.53 1.00 9.96
CA SER A 98 5.76 1.25 9.21
C SER A 98 6.87 0.26 9.59
N ALA A 99 7.41 -0.44 8.60
CA ALA A 99 8.57 -1.30 8.76
C ALA A 99 9.84 -0.49 9.07
N LEU A 100 9.99 0.68 8.45
CA LEU A 100 11.11 1.59 8.70
C LEU A 100 11.12 2.10 10.14
N ALA A 101 9.95 2.43 10.70
CA ALA A 101 9.84 2.83 12.10
C ALA A 101 10.33 1.74 13.07
N LEU A 102 9.98 0.47 12.81
CA LEU A 102 10.45 -0.65 13.62
C LEU A 102 11.93 -0.96 13.39
N ALA A 103 12.45 -0.77 12.18
CA ALA A 103 13.86 -0.93 11.88
C ALA A 103 14.71 0.13 12.58
N ALA A 104 14.20 1.35 12.74
CA ALA A 104 14.89 2.46 13.40
C ALA A 104 15.18 2.20 14.89
N LEU A 105 14.49 1.26 15.54
CA LEU A 105 14.75 0.89 16.95
C LEU A 105 16.20 0.43 17.19
N ASP A 106 16.83 -0.23 16.21
CA ASP A 106 18.21 -0.72 16.31
C ASP A 106 19.01 -0.59 14.99
N GLY A 107 18.50 0.17 14.02
CA GLY A 107 19.13 0.32 12.71
C GLY A 107 19.12 -0.95 11.88
N ALA A 108 18.08 -1.78 12.01
CA ALA A 108 17.97 -3.02 11.23
C ALA A 108 18.10 -2.72 9.72
N PRO A 109 19.00 -3.40 8.99
CA PRO A 109 19.24 -3.11 7.59
C PRO A 109 18.16 -3.71 6.69
N VAL A 110 18.13 -3.27 5.44
CA VAL A 110 17.36 -3.91 4.37
C VAL A 110 17.78 -5.38 4.21
N ASP A 111 16.82 -6.28 4.00
CA ASP A 111 17.05 -7.66 3.57
C ASP A 111 17.21 -7.68 2.03
N PRO A 112 18.43 -7.85 1.49
CA PRO A 112 18.66 -7.82 0.04
C PRO A 112 17.96 -8.97 -0.69
N THR A 113 17.73 -10.11 -0.03
CA THR A 113 17.00 -11.23 -0.63
C THR A 113 15.52 -10.90 -0.74
N ALA A 114 14.93 -10.33 0.31
CA ALA A 114 13.54 -9.89 0.28
C ALA A 114 13.35 -8.77 -0.76
N LEU A 115 14.27 -7.80 -0.83
CA LEU A 115 14.24 -6.74 -1.81
C LEU A 115 14.36 -7.28 -3.25
N ALA A 116 15.32 -8.18 -3.50
CA ALA A 116 15.48 -8.79 -4.82
C ALA A 116 14.23 -9.57 -5.24
N ALA A 117 13.63 -10.35 -4.32
CA ALA A 117 12.40 -11.07 -4.57
C ALA A 117 11.22 -10.12 -4.87
N HIS A 118 11.09 -9.03 -4.10
CA HIS A 118 10.05 -8.02 -4.31
C HIS A 118 10.16 -7.34 -5.68
N LEU A 119 11.37 -6.98 -6.10
CA LEU A 119 11.62 -6.35 -7.39
C LEU A 119 11.44 -7.32 -8.57
N ALA A 120 11.75 -8.60 -8.38
CA ALA A 120 11.68 -9.61 -9.45
C ALA A 120 10.29 -10.22 -9.64
N LEU A 121 9.50 -10.36 -8.56
CA LEU A 121 8.29 -11.20 -8.52
C LEU A 121 7.07 -10.41 -8.06
N ALA A 122 6.92 -9.14 -8.50
CA ALA A 122 5.92 -8.17 -8.06
C ALA A 122 4.54 -8.77 -7.70
N GLN A 123 4.05 -9.76 -8.45
CA GLN A 123 3.02 -10.72 -8.05
C GLN A 123 3.37 -12.14 -8.54
N PRO A 124 2.97 -13.22 -7.84
CA PRO A 124 2.25 -13.22 -6.55
C PRO A 124 3.15 -12.80 -5.36
N ASP A 125 2.55 -12.43 -4.22
CA ASP A 125 3.30 -12.14 -2.99
C ASP A 125 4.08 -13.37 -2.51
N VAL A 126 5.40 -13.33 -2.69
CA VAL A 126 6.33 -14.39 -2.28
C VAL A 126 6.99 -14.15 -0.93
N LEU A 127 6.77 -13.00 -0.29
CA LEU A 127 7.48 -12.64 0.95
C LEU A 127 6.81 -13.27 2.18
N GLY A 128 5.51 -13.54 2.11
CA GLY A 128 4.75 -14.04 3.24
C GLY A 128 4.93 -13.12 4.46
N GLN A 129 5.46 -13.67 5.56
CA GLN A 129 5.69 -12.93 6.81
C GLN A 129 7.00 -12.12 6.83
N ARG A 130 7.86 -12.22 5.81
CA ARG A 130 9.08 -11.40 5.73
C ARG A 130 8.73 -9.99 5.27
N SER A 131 9.33 -8.98 5.92
CA SER A 131 9.35 -7.61 5.40
C SER A 131 10.62 -7.37 4.57
N LEU A 132 10.76 -6.16 4.01
CA LEU A 132 12.01 -5.74 3.36
C LEU A 132 13.13 -5.40 4.34
N MET A 133 12.84 -5.37 5.64
CA MET A 133 13.81 -5.07 6.70
C MET A 133 14.14 -6.34 7.49
N ARG A 134 15.43 -6.55 7.80
CA ARG A 134 15.85 -7.68 8.64
C ARG A 134 15.26 -7.56 10.05
N CYS A 135 14.98 -8.70 10.68
CA CYS A 135 14.41 -8.77 12.04
C CYS A 135 13.06 -8.02 12.21
N VAL A 136 12.41 -7.59 11.12
CA VAL A 136 11.05 -7.04 11.09
C VAL A 136 10.16 -7.98 10.30
N ASN A 137 9.08 -8.44 10.93
CA ASN A 137 8.09 -9.30 10.31
C ASN A 137 6.91 -8.46 9.80
N ARG A 138 6.27 -8.95 8.74
CA ARG A 138 5.02 -8.42 8.18
C ARG A 138 3.86 -9.35 8.53
N VAL A 139 2.69 -8.78 8.73
CA VAL A 139 1.41 -9.49 8.76
C VAL A 139 0.87 -9.53 7.31
N PRO A 140 0.73 -10.72 6.68
CA PRO A 140 0.16 -10.83 5.34
C PRO A 140 -1.34 -10.48 5.34
N GLY A 141 -1.88 -10.13 4.16
CA GLY A 141 -3.32 -9.98 3.97
C GLY A 141 -4.10 -11.21 4.44
N GLY A 142 -5.26 -10.99 5.06
CA GLY A 142 -6.07 -12.06 5.66
C GLY A 142 -5.49 -12.70 6.93
N HIS A 143 -4.43 -12.10 7.48
CA HIS A 143 -3.86 -12.47 8.77
C HIS A 143 -3.87 -11.27 9.73
N LEU A 144 -3.69 -11.56 11.01
CA LEU A 144 -3.54 -10.60 12.08
C LEU A 144 -2.28 -10.89 12.90
N LEU A 145 -1.77 -9.87 13.58
CA LEU A 145 -0.81 -10.04 14.66
C LEU A 145 -1.57 -10.38 15.94
N LEU A 146 -1.26 -11.51 16.57
CA LEU A 146 -1.76 -11.89 17.88
C LEU A 146 -0.59 -11.87 18.86
N ALA A 147 -0.65 -10.98 19.85
CA ALA A 147 0.33 -10.86 20.91
C ALA A 147 -0.32 -11.16 22.27
N ASP A 148 0.30 -12.06 23.02
CA ASP A 148 -0.15 -12.49 24.35
C ASP A 148 1.08 -12.76 25.25
N PRO A 149 0.94 -13.16 26.52
CA PRO A 149 2.08 -13.41 27.41
C PRO A 149 3.06 -14.48 26.92
N THR A 150 2.67 -15.34 25.98
CA THR A 150 3.54 -16.38 25.39
C THR A 150 4.38 -15.86 24.23
N GLY A 151 4.02 -14.70 23.68
CA GLY A 151 4.73 -14.04 22.59
C GLY A 151 3.80 -13.50 21.51
N ALA A 152 4.38 -13.21 20.35
CA ALA A 152 3.67 -12.70 19.18
C ALA A 152 3.74 -13.69 18.02
N ARG A 153 2.62 -13.84 17.31
CA ARG A 153 2.52 -14.67 16.12
C ARG A 153 1.51 -14.10 15.13
N THR A 154 1.67 -14.45 13.87
CA THR A 154 0.72 -14.10 12.83
C THR A 154 -0.31 -15.23 12.68
N VAL A 155 -1.60 -14.89 12.73
CA VAL A 155 -2.71 -15.86 12.67
C VAL A 155 -3.61 -15.53 11.49
N ARG A 156 -3.94 -16.53 10.67
CA ARG A 156 -4.89 -16.38 9.57
C ARG A 156 -6.32 -16.25 10.11
N PHE A 157 -7.07 -15.28 9.61
CA PHE A 157 -8.50 -15.12 9.91
C PHE A 157 -9.41 -15.17 8.68
N GLU A 158 -8.87 -14.91 7.49
CA GLU A 158 -9.57 -15.13 6.22
C GLU A 158 -9.36 -16.56 5.73
N PRO A 159 -10.36 -17.20 5.10
CA PRO A 159 -10.21 -18.53 4.54
C PRO A 159 -9.19 -18.50 3.41
N ALA A 160 -8.48 -19.61 3.21
CA ALA A 160 -7.50 -19.74 2.14
C ALA A 160 -8.14 -19.82 0.75
N ALA A 161 -9.40 -20.25 0.68
CA ALA A 161 -10.20 -20.32 -0.53
C ALA A 161 -11.63 -19.88 -0.24
N TYR A 162 -12.26 -19.30 -1.26
CA TYR A 162 -13.67 -18.95 -1.25
C TYR A 162 -14.43 -19.90 -2.17
N GLU A 163 -15.68 -20.20 -1.81
CA GLU A 163 -16.58 -20.91 -2.70
C GLU A 163 -16.91 -20.04 -3.92
N SER A 164 -17.03 -20.69 -5.08
CA SER A 164 -17.44 -20.00 -6.30
C SER A 164 -18.90 -19.57 -6.19
N VAL A 165 -19.18 -18.35 -6.63
CA VAL A 165 -20.53 -17.77 -6.68
C VAL A 165 -20.85 -17.44 -8.13
N ASP A 166 -22.09 -17.70 -8.55
CA ASP A 166 -22.54 -17.39 -9.91
C ASP A 166 -22.41 -15.88 -10.21
N LEU A 167 -21.93 -15.57 -11.42
CA LEU A 167 -21.61 -14.20 -11.82
C LEU A 167 -22.77 -13.20 -11.62
N PRO A 168 -24.05 -13.50 -11.95
CA PRO A 168 -25.14 -12.56 -11.71
C PRO A 168 -25.34 -12.22 -10.23
N VAL A 169 -25.16 -13.21 -9.35
CA VAL A 169 -25.27 -13.04 -7.89
C VAL A 169 -24.08 -12.24 -7.38
N ALA A 170 -22.86 -12.65 -7.77
CA ALA A 170 -21.63 -11.96 -7.38
C ALA A 170 -21.60 -10.50 -7.85
N ALA A 171 -22.03 -10.21 -9.08
CA ALA A 171 -22.08 -8.87 -9.63
C ALA A 171 -23.03 -7.94 -8.83
N ALA A 172 -24.18 -8.46 -8.39
CA ALA A 172 -25.09 -7.71 -7.53
C ALA A 172 -24.46 -7.41 -6.16
N THR A 173 -23.77 -8.39 -5.57
CA THR A 173 -23.04 -8.23 -4.30
C THR A 173 -21.91 -7.20 -4.44
N VAL A 174 -21.09 -7.28 -5.49
CA VAL A 174 -20.00 -6.32 -5.74
C VAL A 174 -20.55 -4.91 -5.93
N ARG A 175 -21.63 -4.74 -6.71
CA ARG A 175 -22.27 -3.43 -6.90
C ARG A 175 -22.74 -2.84 -5.57
N ALA A 176 -23.39 -3.63 -4.72
CA ALA A 176 -23.88 -3.19 -3.42
C ALA A 176 -22.72 -2.78 -2.50
N ALA A 177 -21.70 -3.64 -2.38
CA ALA A 177 -20.52 -3.37 -1.54
C ALA A 177 -19.75 -2.13 -2.01
N LEU A 178 -19.56 -1.96 -3.31
CA LEU A 178 -18.87 -0.79 -3.87
C LEU A 178 -19.68 0.50 -3.66
N GLY A 179 -21.00 0.45 -3.85
CA GLY A 179 -21.88 1.58 -3.58
C GLY A 179 -21.89 2.00 -2.11
N GLU A 180 -21.87 1.04 -1.18
CA GLU A 180 -21.78 1.30 0.26
C GLU A 180 -20.40 1.86 0.66
N ALA A 181 -19.32 1.31 0.10
CA ALA A 181 -17.96 1.80 0.34
C ALA A 181 -17.80 3.25 -0.14
N VAL A 182 -18.26 3.57 -1.35
CA VAL A 182 -18.23 4.95 -1.86
C VAL A 182 -19.05 5.85 -0.95
N ALA A 183 -20.29 5.48 -0.62
CA ALA A 183 -21.15 6.29 0.25
C ALA A 183 -20.52 6.56 1.63
N THR A 184 -19.83 5.58 2.22
CA THR A 184 -19.14 5.69 3.51
C THR A 184 -18.00 6.71 3.47
N CYS A 185 -17.31 6.84 2.33
CA CYS A 185 -16.22 7.81 2.18
C CYS A 185 -16.71 9.26 2.01
N LEU A 186 -17.96 9.47 1.60
CA LEU A 186 -18.52 10.80 1.35
C LEU A 186 -18.89 11.48 2.68
N ASP A 187 -18.00 12.33 3.20
CA ASP A 187 -18.17 13.03 4.48
C ASP A 187 -18.50 14.53 4.31
N GLY A 188 -19.09 14.90 3.17
CA GLY A 188 -19.52 16.27 2.86
C GLY A 188 -18.41 17.19 2.35
N ARG A 189 -17.15 16.73 2.33
CA ARG A 189 -16.05 17.44 1.66
C ARG A 189 -16.22 17.43 0.14
N PRO A 190 -15.59 18.38 -0.59
CA PRO A 190 -15.55 18.34 -2.05
C PRO A 190 -15.00 17.00 -2.56
N VAL A 191 -15.65 16.42 -3.58
CA VAL A 191 -15.28 15.12 -4.14
C VAL A 191 -14.68 15.32 -5.53
N SER A 192 -13.56 14.68 -5.75
CA SER A 192 -12.93 14.55 -7.06
C SER A 192 -12.62 13.08 -7.34
N ALA A 193 -12.44 12.73 -8.61
CA ALA A 193 -12.11 11.37 -8.99
C ALA A 193 -11.26 11.34 -10.27
N ASP A 194 -10.35 10.38 -10.38
CA ASP A 194 -9.80 9.99 -11.68
C ASP A 194 -10.96 9.51 -12.60
N LEU A 195 -10.89 9.81 -13.89
CA LEU A 195 -11.84 9.37 -14.91
C LEU A 195 -11.08 8.94 -16.16
N ALA A 196 -10.57 7.71 -16.16
CA ALA A 196 -9.73 7.18 -17.25
C ALA A 196 -10.14 5.76 -17.63
N GLY A 197 -10.05 4.83 -16.67
CA GLY A 197 -10.45 3.43 -16.85
C GLY A 197 -11.81 3.08 -16.24
N LEU A 198 -12.26 1.84 -16.48
CA LEU A 198 -13.52 1.28 -15.95
C LEU A 198 -13.61 1.44 -14.42
N ASP A 199 -12.54 1.13 -13.70
CA ASP A 199 -12.51 1.17 -12.23
C ASP A 199 -12.78 2.58 -11.71
N SER A 200 -11.98 3.55 -12.17
CA SER A 200 -12.10 4.96 -11.76
C SER A 200 -13.43 5.56 -12.19
N THR A 201 -13.91 5.23 -13.39
CA THR A 201 -15.21 5.66 -13.91
C THR A 201 -16.36 5.13 -13.07
N THR A 202 -16.28 3.87 -12.64
CA THR A 202 -17.30 3.26 -11.78
C THR A 202 -17.41 4.02 -10.45
N LEU A 203 -16.27 4.34 -9.82
CA LEU A 203 -16.24 5.10 -8.58
C LEU A 203 -16.78 6.52 -8.76
N ALA A 204 -16.37 7.21 -9.84
CA ALA A 204 -16.82 8.57 -10.14
C ALA A 204 -18.34 8.62 -10.37
N CYS A 205 -18.90 7.67 -11.12
CA CYS A 205 -20.34 7.55 -11.37
C CYS A 205 -21.12 7.23 -10.08
N LEU A 206 -20.61 6.35 -9.21
CA LEU A 206 -21.25 6.04 -7.92
C LEU A 206 -21.25 7.26 -6.99
N ALA A 207 -20.16 8.03 -6.97
CA ALA A 207 -20.08 9.26 -6.20
C ALA A 207 -21.03 10.34 -6.76
N ALA A 208 -21.14 10.48 -8.09
CA ALA A 208 -21.99 11.45 -8.76
C ALA A 208 -23.50 11.24 -8.49
N GLN A 209 -23.91 10.01 -8.19
CA GLN A 209 -25.28 9.70 -7.74
C GLN A 209 -25.61 10.30 -6.37
N ARG A 210 -24.60 10.67 -5.58
CA ARG A 210 -24.75 11.19 -4.21
C ARG A 210 -24.50 12.70 -4.12
N GLY A 211 -23.80 13.28 -5.10
CA GLY A 211 -23.54 14.72 -5.15
C GLY A 211 -22.56 15.10 -6.25
N PRO A 212 -22.18 16.39 -6.35
CA PRO A 212 -21.23 16.88 -7.34
C PRO A 212 -19.85 16.23 -7.22
N VAL A 213 -19.27 15.84 -8.37
CA VAL A 213 -17.93 15.28 -8.49
C VAL A 213 -17.15 16.02 -9.58
N SER A 214 -15.94 16.48 -9.27
CA SER A 214 -14.98 16.93 -10.29
C SER A 214 -14.10 15.77 -10.74
N ALA A 215 -14.42 15.23 -11.89
CA ALA A 215 -13.66 14.19 -12.55
C ALA A 215 -12.47 14.78 -13.32
N VAL A 216 -11.32 14.11 -13.26
CA VAL A 216 -10.08 14.52 -13.93
C VAL A 216 -9.52 13.40 -14.79
N THR A 217 -8.98 13.76 -15.95
CA THR A 217 -8.28 12.81 -16.85
C THR A 217 -6.96 13.44 -17.26
N PHE A 218 -5.85 12.75 -17.01
CA PHE A 218 -4.58 13.13 -17.63
C PHE A 218 -4.65 12.85 -19.13
N ALA A 219 -4.45 13.88 -19.94
CA ALA A 219 -4.60 13.83 -21.38
C ALA A 219 -3.31 14.32 -22.04
N ASP A 220 -2.56 13.38 -22.62
CA ASP A 220 -1.31 13.68 -23.28
C ASP A 220 -1.26 13.00 -24.65
N GLU A 221 -1.19 13.79 -25.70
CA GLU A 221 -1.15 13.30 -27.09
C GLU A 221 0.03 12.33 -27.33
N ARG A 222 1.09 12.41 -26.53
CA ARG A 222 2.25 11.52 -26.61
C ARG A 222 1.96 10.11 -26.09
N LEU A 223 1.01 9.97 -25.16
CA LEU A 223 0.60 8.68 -24.62
C LEU A 223 -0.31 7.91 -25.58
N ARG A 224 -1.03 8.62 -26.46
CA ARG A 224 -1.97 8.04 -27.43
C ARG A 224 -3.01 7.12 -26.76
N ASP A 225 -3.48 7.51 -25.57
CA ASP A 225 -4.59 6.84 -24.91
C ASP A 225 -5.94 7.30 -25.47
N ASP A 226 -6.98 6.49 -25.22
CA ASP A 226 -8.36 6.80 -25.59
C ASP A 226 -9.16 7.37 -24.40
N ASP A 227 -8.51 7.63 -23.26
CA ASP A 227 -9.16 7.92 -21.98
C ASP A 227 -9.99 9.20 -22.07
N LEU A 228 -9.45 10.25 -22.67
CA LEU A 228 -10.12 11.54 -22.80
C LEU A 228 -11.47 11.45 -23.55
N PRO A 229 -11.57 10.84 -24.76
CA PRO A 229 -12.85 10.59 -25.41
C PRO A 229 -13.88 9.81 -24.58
N TYR A 230 -13.47 8.80 -23.81
CA TYR A 230 -14.37 8.06 -22.93
C TYR A 230 -14.82 8.90 -21.73
N ALA A 231 -13.90 9.65 -21.13
CA ALA A 231 -14.17 10.56 -20.02
C ALA A 231 -15.18 11.64 -20.40
N THR A 232 -14.98 12.32 -21.54
CA THR A 232 -15.90 13.35 -22.04
C THR A 232 -17.30 12.80 -22.29
N ARG A 233 -17.41 11.61 -22.92
CA ARG A 233 -18.72 10.96 -23.13
C ARG A 233 -19.41 10.60 -21.82
N THR A 234 -18.64 10.14 -20.83
CA THR A 234 -19.18 9.79 -19.52
C THR A 234 -19.70 11.02 -18.79
N ALA A 235 -18.93 12.12 -18.75
CA ALA A 235 -19.35 13.37 -18.14
C ALA A 235 -20.60 13.97 -18.79
N ALA A 236 -20.72 13.85 -20.12
CA ALA A 236 -21.92 14.29 -20.83
C ALA A 236 -23.17 13.47 -20.47
N ALA A 237 -23.00 12.19 -20.11
CA ALA A 237 -24.11 11.27 -19.83
C ALA A 237 -24.49 11.18 -18.34
N VAL A 238 -23.58 11.50 -17.43
CA VAL A 238 -23.76 11.30 -15.98
C VAL A 238 -24.02 12.64 -15.29
N PRO A 239 -25.20 12.85 -14.69
CA PRO A 239 -25.48 14.05 -13.91
C PRO A 239 -24.49 14.25 -12.77
N ASN A 240 -24.25 15.51 -12.39
CA ASN A 240 -23.34 15.91 -11.31
C ASN A 240 -21.85 15.55 -11.53
N LEU A 241 -21.46 15.08 -12.71
CA LEU A 241 -20.07 14.79 -13.06
C LEU A 241 -19.49 15.91 -13.93
N ALA A 242 -18.71 16.80 -13.34
CA ALA A 242 -17.96 17.82 -14.09
C ALA A 242 -16.59 17.25 -14.49
N HIS A 243 -16.19 17.36 -15.76
CA HIS A 243 -14.94 16.80 -16.25
C HIS A 243 -13.90 17.88 -16.58
N HIS A 244 -12.66 17.63 -16.17
CA HIS A 244 -11.51 18.49 -16.39
C HIS A 244 -10.36 17.68 -17.00
N ALA A 245 -9.93 18.05 -18.21
CA ALA A 245 -8.73 17.48 -18.81
C ALA A 245 -7.47 18.12 -18.21
N VAL A 246 -6.48 17.29 -17.88
CA VAL A 246 -5.17 17.70 -17.38
C VAL A 246 -4.16 17.52 -18.51
N PRO A 247 -3.79 18.60 -19.24
CA PRO A 247 -2.93 18.46 -20.40
C PRO A 247 -1.51 18.05 -20.00
N GLY A 248 -0.95 17.11 -20.75
CA GLY A 248 0.46 16.73 -20.64
C GLY A 248 1.40 17.87 -21.00
N THR A 249 2.54 17.93 -20.32
CA THR A 249 3.65 18.88 -20.56
C THR A 249 4.97 18.13 -20.62
N ALA A 250 6.05 18.81 -21.03
CA ALA A 250 7.40 18.23 -21.01
C ALA A 250 7.82 17.66 -19.64
N HIS A 251 7.22 18.13 -18.54
CA HIS A 251 7.51 17.75 -17.15
C HIS A 251 6.45 16.83 -16.51
N THR A 252 5.49 16.31 -17.28
CA THR A 252 4.51 15.33 -16.78
C THR A 252 4.67 14.04 -17.57
N VAL A 253 5.87 13.48 -17.53
CA VAL A 253 6.22 12.21 -18.17
C VAL A 253 6.64 11.19 -17.13
N TYR A 254 6.62 9.92 -17.52
CA TYR A 254 7.17 8.84 -16.70
C TYR A 254 8.61 9.14 -16.32
N TYR A 255 8.96 8.85 -15.06
CA TYR A 255 10.29 9.04 -14.45
C TYR A 255 10.75 10.50 -14.28
N ASP A 256 9.94 11.50 -14.63
CA ASP A 256 10.26 12.90 -14.36
C ASP A 256 10.27 13.19 -12.85
N GLY A 257 11.27 13.95 -12.38
CA GLY A 257 11.45 14.31 -10.97
C GLY A 257 12.07 13.22 -10.10
N LEU A 258 12.50 12.08 -10.67
CA LEU A 258 13.19 11.01 -9.91
C LEU A 258 14.67 11.30 -9.62
N ASP A 259 15.22 12.37 -10.20
CA ASP A 259 16.56 12.88 -9.90
C ASP A 259 16.63 13.56 -8.52
N ASP A 260 15.50 14.06 -8.00
CA ASP A 260 15.37 14.58 -6.64
C ASP A 260 14.40 13.73 -5.80
N LEU A 261 14.96 12.72 -5.14
CA LEU A 261 14.23 11.81 -4.26
C LEU A 261 13.60 12.50 -3.04
N SER A 262 14.04 13.71 -2.68
CA SER A 262 13.46 14.46 -1.54
C SER A 262 12.03 14.92 -1.82
N THR A 263 11.63 14.96 -3.10
CA THR A 263 10.28 15.34 -3.53
C THR A 263 9.30 14.17 -3.57
N LEU A 264 9.77 12.94 -3.33
CA LEU A 264 8.98 11.73 -3.34
C LEU A 264 8.50 11.37 -1.92
N PRO A 265 7.33 10.72 -1.79
CA PRO A 265 6.87 10.22 -0.51
C PRO A 265 7.82 9.13 0.01
N LEU A 266 8.17 9.19 1.29
CA LEU A 266 8.88 8.09 1.94
C LEU A 266 7.93 6.90 2.13
N THR A 267 8.30 5.75 1.58
CA THR A 267 7.56 4.49 1.69
C THR A 267 8.45 3.39 2.24
N ASP A 268 7.86 2.40 2.93
CA ASP A 268 8.61 1.24 3.45
C ASP A 268 9.12 0.30 2.34
N ALA A 269 8.59 0.42 1.13
CA ALA A 269 8.93 -0.40 -0.02
C ALA A 269 8.98 0.44 -1.29
N PRO A 270 9.77 0.03 -2.31
CA PRO A 270 9.69 0.63 -3.64
C PRO A 270 8.25 0.62 -4.16
N ASN A 271 7.77 1.78 -4.60
CA ASN A 271 6.39 1.93 -5.06
C ASN A 271 6.36 2.25 -6.56
N ALA A 272 5.62 1.46 -7.34
CA ALA A 272 5.47 1.67 -8.77
C ALA A 272 4.92 3.07 -9.12
N TYR A 273 4.10 3.68 -8.25
CA TYR A 273 3.56 5.02 -8.47
C TYR A 273 4.62 6.13 -8.44
N ALA A 274 5.82 5.87 -7.92
CA ALA A 274 6.92 6.84 -7.95
C ALA A 274 7.25 7.25 -9.40
N VAL A 275 7.18 6.32 -10.35
CA VAL A 275 7.48 6.60 -11.77
C VAL A 275 6.46 7.54 -12.43
N THR A 276 5.28 7.68 -11.83
CA THR A 276 4.19 8.56 -12.29
C THR A 276 3.96 9.75 -11.36
N ALA A 277 4.89 10.05 -10.45
CA ALA A 277 4.69 11.06 -9.41
C ALA A 277 4.41 12.46 -9.98
N SER A 278 5.13 12.87 -11.03
CA SER A 278 4.92 14.14 -11.73
C SER A 278 3.52 14.26 -12.34
N ILE A 279 3.06 13.18 -13.00
CA ILE A 279 1.71 13.08 -13.58
C ILE A 279 0.66 13.20 -12.49
N LYS A 280 0.79 12.44 -11.39
CA LYS A 280 -0.16 12.47 -10.28
C LYS A 280 -0.17 13.83 -9.58
N ARG A 281 0.96 14.52 -9.48
CA ARG A 281 1.03 15.90 -8.97
C ARG A 281 0.25 16.87 -9.87
N ALA A 282 0.45 16.84 -11.18
CA ALA A 282 -0.30 17.69 -12.11
C ALA A 282 -1.82 17.45 -12.06
N VAL A 283 -2.23 16.18 -11.92
CA VAL A 283 -3.64 15.82 -11.74
C VAL A 283 -4.19 16.41 -10.45
N LEU A 284 -3.51 16.22 -9.31
CA LEU A 284 -3.96 16.73 -8.02
C LEU A 284 -3.89 18.27 -7.92
N ASP A 285 -2.94 18.91 -8.58
CA ASP A 285 -2.85 20.37 -8.68
C ASP A 285 -4.04 20.95 -9.47
N THR A 286 -4.47 20.26 -10.53
CA THR A 286 -5.68 20.63 -11.27
C THR A 286 -6.93 20.49 -10.40
N VAL A 287 -7.03 19.40 -9.62
CA VAL A 287 -8.10 19.23 -8.64
C VAL A 287 -8.09 20.39 -7.63
N ALA A 288 -6.93 20.73 -7.07
CA ALA A 288 -6.80 21.82 -6.10
C ALA A 288 -7.15 23.19 -6.70
N ALA A 289 -6.85 23.43 -7.98
CA ALA A 289 -7.24 24.67 -8.66
C ALA A 289 -8.77 24.83 -8.79
N HIS A 290 -9.51 23.72 -8.88
CA HIS A 290 -10.97 23.71 -8.96
C HIS A 290 -11.66 23.58 -7.59
N HIS A 291 -10.92 23.25 -6.53
CA HIS A 291 -11.45 23.08 -5.18
C HIS A 291 -10.67 23.92 -4.15
N PRO A 292 -11.25 25.01 -3.63
CA PRO A 292 -10.56 25.89 -2.67
C PRO A 292 -10.36 25.26 -1.28
N ALA A 293 -10.96 24.10 -1.01
CA ALA A 293 -10.84 23.39 0.26
C ALA A 293 -10.38 21.94 0.02
N PRO A 294 -9.58 21.35 0.95
CA PRO A 294 -9.18 19.95 0.88
C PRO A 294 -10.37 19.00 0.75
N GLY A 295 -10.29 18.11 -0.23
CA GLY A 295 -11.38 17.21 -0.60
C GLY A 295 -11.06 15.73 -0.38
N LEU A 296 -11.99 14.90 -0.85
CA LEU A 296 -11.80 13.48 -1.11
C LEU A 296 -11.44 13.31 -2.59
N HIS A 297 -10.39 12.54 -2.88
CA HIS A 297 -10.05 12.16 -4.25
C HIS A 297 -10.13 10.64 -4.39
N LEU A 298 -10.96 10.16 -5.32
CA LEU A 298 -11.17 8.75 -5.59
C LEU A 298 -10.30 8.31 -6.77
N THR A 299 -9.63 7.16 -6.65
CA THR A 299 -8.86 6.56 -7.74
C THR A 299 -9.33 5.14 -7.99
N GLY A 300 -9.26 4.69 -9.24
CA GLY A 300 -9.53 3.29 -9.62
C GLY A 300 -8.39 2.32 -9.31
N SER A 301 -7.43 2.72 -8.46
CA SER A 301 -6.23 1.93 -8.20
C SER A 301 -6.59 0.55 -7.65
N ALA A 302 -5.91 -0.48 -8.17
CA ALA A 302 -6.07 -1.89 -7.78
C ALA A 302 -7.43 -2.54 -8.09
N GLY A 303 -8.34 -1.92 -8.86
CA GLY A 303 -9.59 -2.58 -9.26
C GLY A 303 -9.32 -3.84 -10.09
N ASP A 304 -8.38 -3.77 -11.04
CA ASP A 304 -7.86 -4.95 -11.74
C ASP A 304 -7.31 -6.03 -10.80
N ALA A 305 -6.60 -5.66 -9.73
CA ALA A 305 -6.06 -6.66 -8.80
C ALA A 305 -7.18 -7.43 -8.06
N VAL A 306 -8.34 -6.80 -7.87
CA VAL A 306 -9.51 -7.42 -7.22
C VAL A 306 -10.34 -8.24 -8.22
N LEU A 307 -10.54 -7.73 -9.44
CA LEU A 307 -11.49 -8.31 -10.41
C LEU A 307 -10.83 -9.18 -11.49
N SER A 308 -9.54 -9.01 -11.72
CA SER A 308 -8.74 -9.74 -12.71
C SER A 308 -7.74 -10.71 -12.07
N ALA A 309 -7.82 -10.93 -10.75
CA ALA A 309 -6.98 -11.91 -10.06
C ALA A 309 -7.14 -13.29 -10.72
N PRO A 310 -6.06 -13.91 -11.23
CA PRO A 310 -6.16 -15.26 -11.74
C PRO A 310 -6.62 -16.18 -10.60
N PRO A 311 -7.49 -17.16 -10.88
CA PRO A 311 -7.90 -18.13 -9.86
C PRO A 311 -6.63 -18.75 -9.26
N PRO A 312 -6.60 -19.08 -7.95
CA PRO A 312 -5.47 -19.78 -7.37
C PRO A 312 -5.28 -21.07 -8.16
N THR A 313 -4.27 -21.08 -9.03
CA THR A 313 -3.93 -22.26 -9.81
C THR A 313 -3.53 -23.32 -8.78
N SER A 314 -4.32 -24.39 -8.71
CA SER A 314 -3.92 -25.64 -8.05
C SER A 314 -2.50 -25.98 -8.51
N PRO A 315 -1.58 -26.41 -7.62
CA PRO A 315 -0.21 -26.69 -7.99
C PRO A 315 -0.16 -28.00 -8.78
N THR A 316 -0.55 -27.97 -10.04
CA THR A 316 -0.18 -28.97 -11.03
C THR A 316 0.91 -28.36 -11.92
N CYS A 317 2.08 -28.19 -11.32
CA CYS A 317 3.30 -28.48 -12.07
C CYS A 317 3.27 -29.97 -12.43
N CYS A 318 2.66 -30.31 -13.57
CA CYS A 318 2.93 -31.55 -14.26
C CYS A 318 3.27 -31.19 -15.70
N GLY A 319 4.56 -31.26 -16.00
CA GLY A 319 5.06 -31.23 -17.36
C GLY A 319 4.34 -32.27 -18.20
N LYS A 320 4.14 -31.94 -19.48
CA LYS A 320 3.83 -32.93 -20.50
C LYS A 320 5.06 -33.85 -20.63
N GLY A 321 5.10 -34.90 -19.84
CA GLY A 321 6.02 -36.03 -19.99
C GLY A 321 5.32 -37.14 -20.76
N SER A 322 5.94 -37.55 -21.86
CA SER A 322 5.57 -38.74 -22.64
C SER A 322 5.45 -39.99 -21.78
N THR A 323 4.54 -40.85 -22.20
CA THR A 323 4.24 -42.20 -21.71
C THR A 323 5.46 -43.10 -21.47
N ALA A 324 5.58 -43.70 -20.27
CA ALA A 324 6.11 -45.06 -20.06
C ALA A 324 5.89 -45.55 -18.60
N GLY A 325 5.09 -46.63 -18.44
CA GLY A 325 5.25 -47.77 -17.50
C GLY A 325 5.24 -47.57 -15.96
N PRO A 326 4.49 -48.39 -15.19
CA PRO A 326 4.49 -48.32 -13.73
C PRO A 326 5.54 -49.24 -13.08
N GLY A 327 6.18 -48.76 -12.01
CA GLY A 327 6.97 -49.57 -11.06
C GLY A 327 6.81 -49.00 -9.65
N PRO A 328 6.65 -49.83 -8.60
CA PRO A 328 6.33 -49.32 -7.27
C PRO A 328 7.59 -49.14 -6.43
N THR A 329 7.80 -47.94 -5.88
CA THR A 329 8.77 -47.72 -4.79
C THR A 329 8.22 -46.75 -3.75
N ARG A 330 8.22 -47.21 -2.49
CA ARG A 330 7.95 -46.45 -1.27
C ARG A 330 9.07 -45.44 -0.98
N SER A 331 8.71 -44.23 -0.55
CA SER A 331 9.50 -43.34 0.34
C SER A 331 8.66 -42.11 0.70
N ALA A 332 8.19 -41.97 1.94
CA ALA A 332 8.81 -41.14 2.98
C ALA A 332 8.79 -39.63 2.66
N THR A 333 7.74 -38.94 3.11
CA THR A 333 7.64 -37.47 3.21
C THR A 333 8.49 -36.95 4.37
N PRO A 334 9.38 -35.96 4.18
CA PRO A 334 9.97 -35.23 5.27
C PRO A 334 9.04 -34.08 5.69
N ASP A 335 8.92 -33.95 7.01
CA ASP A 335 8.17 -32.95 7.75
C ASP A 335 8.85 -31.58 7.63
N CYS A 336 8.18 -30.57 7.05
CA CYS A 336 8.69 -29.20 6.96
C CYS A 336 8.34 -28.45 8.24
N GLY A 337 9.18 -28.61 9.27
CA GLY A 337 9.09 -27.88 10.52
C GLY A 337 9.28 -26.36 10.36
N THR A 338 8.47 -25.61 11.09
CA THR A 338 8.58 -24.16 11.31
C THR A 338 9.96 -23.81 11.89
N PRO A 339 10.69 -22.79 11.39
CA PRO A 339 11.94 -22.39 12.00
C PRO A 339 11.69 -21.68 13.34
N PRO A 340 12.52 -21.89 14.37
CA PRO A 340 12.42 -21.16 15.63
C PRO A 340 12.76 -19.68 15.43
N PRO A 341 12.29 -18.78 16.31
CA PRO A 341 12.65 -17.37 16.25
C PRO A 341 14.16 -17.21 16.43
N GLY A 342 14.84 -16.78 15.35
CA GLY A 342 16.26 -16.49 15.38
C GLY A 342 16.55 -15.31 16.31
N GLN A 343 17.37 -15.53 17.34
CA GLN A 343 17.96 -14.44 18.10
C GLN A 343 18.91 -13.67 17.15
N CYS A 344 18.57 -12.41 16.87
CA CYS A 344 19.45 -11.51 16.13
C CYS A 344 20.64 -11.16 17.04
N SER A 345 21.71 -11.98 17.00
CA SER A 345 23.00 -11.63 17.58
C SER A 345 23.74 -10.69 16.64
N GLY A 346 24.27 -9.60 17.19
CA GLY A 346 24.86 -8.48 16.46
C GLY A 346 26.02 -8.92 15.56
N GLY A 347 25.81 -8.84 14.24
CA GLY A 347 26.89 -8.79 13.26
C GLY A 347 27.54 -7.40 13.23
N PRO A 348 28.79 -7.29 12.78
CA PRO A 348 29.55 -6.04 12.83
C PRO A 348 28.88 -4.94 12.00
N ALA A 349 28.84 -3.74 12.58
CA ALA A 349 28.23 -2.55 11.98
C ALA A 349 28.90 -2.20 10.63
N PRO A 350 28.12 -1.86 9.58
CA PRO A 350 28.67 -1.28 8.36
C PRO A 350 29.21 0.14 8.61
N PRO A 351 30.14 0.64 7.77
CA PRO A 351 30.73 1.97 7.94
C PRO A 351 29.67 3.07 7.87
N PRO A 352 29.87 4.19 8.60
CA PRO A 352 28.89 5.27 8.68
C PRO A 352 28.66 5.93 7.31
N VAL A 353 27.39 6.10 6.95
CA VAL A 353 26.94 6.93 5.83
C VAL A 353 27.00 8.40 6.28
N PRO A 354 27.54 9.33 5.47
CA PRO A 354 27.64 10.73 5.87
C PRO A 354 26.25 11.35 6.06
N VAL A 355 26.05 11.92 7.24
CA VAL A 355 24.87 12.73 7.61
C VAL A 355 24.97 14.07 6.89
N LEU A 356 23.99 14.36 6.01
CA LEU A 356 23.82 15.69 5.41
C LEU A 356 23.30 16.68 6.49
N PRO A 357 23.95 17.84 6.69
CA PRO A 357 23.47 18.82 7.66
C PRO A 357 22.23 19.54 7.12
N ALA A 358 21.25 19.73 8.02
CA ALA A 358 20.11 20.61 7.81
C ALA A 358 20.59 22.05 7.68
N HIS A 359 20.35 22.69 6.54
CA HIS A 359 20.55 24.13 6.38
C HIS A 359 19.22 24.87 6.26
N GLY A 360 18.96 25.67 7.28
CA GLY A 360 17.89 26.67 7.33
C GLY A 360 18.07 27.75 6.28
N GLY A 361 16.93 28.33 5.89
CA GLY A 361 16.82 29.26 4.78
C GLY A 361 17.56 30.58 4.94
N ARG A 362 17.93 31.14 3.79
CA ARG A 362 17.97 32.57 3.46
C ARG A 362 18.10 32.71 1.94
N GLN A 363 17.07 33.26 1.28
CA GLN A 363 17.18 33.90 -0.03
C GLN A 363 18.08 35.16 0.09
N PRO A 364 18.79 35.57 -0.99
CA PRO A 364 18.35 36.75 -1.76
C PRO A 364 18.70 36.64 -3.27
N PRO A 365 18.66 37.72 -4.10
CA PRO A 365 17.63 37.94 -5.11
C PRO A 365 18.11 37.83 -6.57
N ASN A 366 17.13 37.91 -7.48
CA ASN A 366 17.20 38.04 -8.94
C ASN A 366 18.41 38.81 -9.50
N CYS A 367 19.03 38.24 -10.54
CA CYS A 367 19.61 38.98 -11.66
C CYS A 367 19.28 38.24 -12.97
N ALA A 368 18.51 38.89 -13.83
CA ALA A 368 18.24 38.47 -15.20
C ALA A 368 19.29 39.10 -16.14
N ALA A 369 19.77 38.35 -17.14
CA ALA A 369 19.99 38.75 -18.55
C ALA A 369 20.90 37.75 -19.31
N PRO A 370 20.83 37.70 -20.67
CA PRO A 370 20.97 36.47 -21.46
C PRO A 370 22.25 36.42 -22.35
N TYR A 371 22.22 35.55 -23.39
CA TYR A 371 23.24 35.20 -24.42
C TYR A 371 24.07 33.95 -24.08
N GLY A 372 24.32 32.98 -24.97
CA GLY A 372 23.98 32.80 -26.38
C GLY A 372 24.66 31.52 -26.91
N SER A 373 23.98 30.86 -27.85
CA SER A 373 24.51 30.07 -28.98
C SER A 373 25.86 29.31 -28.86
N GLY A 374 25.76 27.98 -28.91
CA GLY A 374 26.37 27.17 -29.98
C GLY A 374 27.80 26.66 -29.81
N CYS A 375 27.96 25.34 -29.71
CA CYS A 375 28.92 24.60 -30.54
C CYS A 375 28.62 23.08 -30.58
N ARG A 376 28.64 22.53 -31.80
CA ARG A 376 28.51 21.11 -32.13
C ARG A 376 29.89 20.44 -32.25
N ARG A 377 29.87 19.10 -32.21
CA ARG A 377 30.86 18.09 -32.66
C ARG A 377 31.90 17.69 -31.60
N ARG A 378 32.33 16.44 -31.42
CA ARG A 378 31.96 15.06 -31.84
C ARG A 378 32.83 14.11 -30.94
N PRO A 379 32.64 12.78 -30.95
CA PRO A 379 33.00 11.89 -29.84
C PRO A 379 34.43 11.36 -29.90
N VAL A 380 34.97 10.96 -28.74
CA VAL A 380 36.15 10.10 -28.63
C VAL A 380 35.74 8.78 -27.97
N ARG A 381 35.76 7.70 -28.74
CA ARG A 381 35.95 6.34 -28.22
C ARG A 381 37.45 6.05 -28.29
N CYS A 382 38.03 5.52 -27.21
CA CYS A 382 39.15 4.60 -27.29
C CYS A 382 39.08 3.61 -26.12
N HIS A 383 39.36 2.35 -26.47
CA HIS A 383 39.41 1.18 -25.61
C HIS A 383 40.58 1.19 -24.62
N GLY A 384 40.38 0.51 -23.49
CA GLY A 384 41.34 -0.54 -23.10
C GLY A 384 42.23 -0.27 -21.89
N ARG A 385 42.07 -1.16 -20.91
CA ARG A 385 43.08 -1.74 -20.00
C ARG A 385 43.62 -0.86 -18.84
N ARG A 386 43.17 -1.28 -17.66
CA ARG A 386 43.87 -1.40 -16.35
C ARG A 386 45.30 -0.86 -16.29
N CYS A 387 45.55 0.02 -15.30
CA CYS A 387 46.51 -0.22 -14.22
C CYS A 387 46.29 0.79 -13.08
N TRP A 388 46.27 0.30 -11.84
CA TRP A 388 46.31 1.10 -10.62
C TRP A 388 47.72 1.64 -10.37
N PRO A 389 47.82 2.77 -9.64
CA PRO A 389 48.73 2.81 -8.50
C PRO A 389 48.03 3.22 -7.20
N ARG A 390 48.49 2.62 -6.11
CA ARG A 390 48.21 2.95 -4.70
C ARG A 390 48.98 4.22 -4.27
N PRO A 391 48.71 4.77 -3.06
CA PRO A 391 48.68 6.20 -2.79
C PRO A 391 49.98 6.76 -2.18
N THR A 392 50.11 8.09 -2.21
CA THR A 392 50.91 8.89 -1.27
C THR A 392 50.32 10.31 -1.20
N GLY A 393 50.06 10.81 0.02
CA GLY A 393 49.70 12.19 0.30
C GLY A 393 48.46 12.33 1.16
#